data_AF-A0A165BGB3-F1
#
_entry.id   AF-A0A165BGB3-F1
#
_cell.length_a   1.000
_cell.length_b   1.000
_cell.length_c   1.000
_cell.angle_alpha   90.00
_cell.angle_beta   90.00
_cell.angle_gamma   90.00
#
_symmetry.space_group_name_H-M   'P 1'
#
loop_
_entity.id
_entity.type
_entity.pdbx_description
1 polymer ?
#
loop_
_entity_poly.entity_id
_entity_poly.type
_entity_poly.pdbx_seq_one_letter_code
_entity_poly.pdbx_strand_id
1 'polypeptide(L)' 'HLEYPSTSHPTPYQIFHLPHDATQRDIKTRYYDLVRIYHPDSPFCREDSPEKRHTRFQAITAAYDALRSR' A
#
# COMPACT_ATOMS: atom_id res chain seq x y z
N HIS A 1 12.16 -1.56 7.11
CA HIS A 1 10.84 -1.92 6.56
C HIS A 1 9.93 -0.73 6.82
N LEU A 2 9.27 -0.15 5.81
CA LEU A 2 8.29 0.92 6.08
C LEU A 2 7.03 0.25 6.61
N GLU A 3 6.71 0.53 7.87
CA GLU A 3 5.55 -0.04 8.54
C GLU A 3 4.26 0.51 7.93
N TYR A 4 3.27 -0.37 7.78
CA TYR A 4 1.93 0.03 7.37
C TYR A 4 1.37 1.06 8.36
N PRO A 5 0.73 2.16 7.90
CA PRO A 5 0.27 3.22 8.78
C PRO A 5 -0.70 2.70 9.85
N SER A 6 -0.47 3.10 11.11
CA SER A 6 -1.30 2.71 12.26
C SER A 6 -2.54 3.58 12.46
N THR A 7 -2.74 4.59 11.62
CA THR A 7 -3.91 5.47 11.68
C THR A 7 -5.16 4.75 11.20
N SER A 8 -6.32 5.07 11.78
CA SER A 8 -7.59 4.41 11.44
C SER A 8 -8.04 4.67 9.99
N HIS A 9 -7.63 5.79 9.39
CA HIS A 9 -7.99 6.19 8.04
C HIS A 9 -6.80 6.84 7.32
N PRO A 10 -5.79 6.05 6.91
CA PRO A 10 -4.63 6.59 6.21
C PRO A 10 -5.04 7.07 4.80
N THR A 11 -4.49 8.21 4.39
CA THR A 11 -4.68 8.70 3.01
C THR A 11 -3.91 7.84 2.01
N PRO A 12 -4.25 7.84 0.72
CA PRO A 12 -3.49 7.11 -0.30
C PRO A 12 -1.99 7.46 -0.31
N TYR A 13 -1.66 8.75 -0.13
CA TYR A 13 -0.28 9.23 -0.02
C TYR A 13 0.45 8.70 1.22
N GLN A 14 -0.24 8.59 2.36
CA GLN A 14 0.31 7.99 3.57
C GLN A 14 0.55 6.48 3.43
N ILE A 15 -0.37 5.75 2.80
CA ILE A 15 -0.20 4.32 2.48
C ILE A 15 1.02 4.12 1.57
N PHE A 16 1.20 5.01 0.60
CA PHE A 16 2.30 4.93 -0.35
C PHE A 16 3.62 5.49 0.20
N HIS A 17 3.58 6.24 1.31
CA HIS A 17 4.70 7.03 1.81
C HIS A 17 5.26 7.96 0.73
N LEU A 18 4.37 8.58 -0.04
CA LEU A 18 4.72 9.52 -1.11
C LEU A 18 4.23 10.93 -0.77
N PRO A 19 4.95 11.97 -1.20
CA PRO A 19 4.45 13.33 -1.09
C PRO A 19 3.31 13.60 -2.10
N HIS A 20 2.55 14.67 -1.87
CA HIS A 20 1.38 15.00 -2.70
C HIS A 20 1.72 15.41 -4.15
N ASP A 21 2.97 15.76 -4.43
CA ASP A 21 3.52 16.10 -5.74
C ASP A 21 4.14 14.90 -6.47
N ALA A 22 4.06 13.69 -5.89
CA ALA A 22 4.58 12.47 -6.52
C ALA A 22 3.99 12.24 -7.91
N THR A 23 4.84 11.85 -8.86
CA THR A 23 4.41 11.62 -10.24
C THR A 23 3.69 10.28 -10.37
N GLN A 24 2.92 10.10 -11.46
CA GLN A 24 2.30 8.81 -11.79
C GLN A 24 3.32 7.67 -11.88
N ARG A 25 4.55 7.98 -12.29
CA ARG A 25 5.66 7.00 -12.32
C ARG A 25 6.06 6.59 -10.91
N ASP A 26 6.19 7.53 -9.99
CA ASP A 26 6.56 7.25 -8.59
C ASP A 26 5.47 6.44 -7.89
N ILE A 27 4.20 6.80 -8.12
CA ILE A 27 3.03 6.05 -7.63
C ILE A 27 3.06 4.61 -8.15
N LYS A 28 3.28 4.40 -9.45
CA LYS A 28 3.35 3.05 -10.04
C LYS A 28 4.51 2.24 -9.48
N THR A 29 5.71 2.82 -9.39
CA THR A 29 6.87 2.15 -8.78
C THR A 29 6.58 1.73 -7.35
N ARG A 30 5.99 2.63 -6.56
CA ARG A 30 5.69 2.36 -5.16
C ARG A 30 4.59 1.34 -4.97
N TYR A 31 3.60 1.30 -5.86
CA TYR A 31 2.59 0.26 -5.89
C TYR A 31 3.22 -1.13 -6.04
N TYR A 32 4.15 -1.32 -6.98
CA TYR A 32 4.83 -2.61 -7.14
C TYR A 32 5.65 -3.02 -5.91
N ASP A 33 6.35 -2.07 -5.28
CA ASP A 33 7.08 -2.33 -4.03
C ASP A 33 6.14 -2.82 -2.93
N LEU A 34 5.01 -2.13 -2.73
CA LEU A 34 4.04 -2.45 -1.70
C LEU A 34 3.33 -3.78 -1.99
N VAL A 35 2.95 -4.06 -3.24
CA VAL A 35 2.38 -5.36 -3.62
C VAL A 35 3.37 -6.47 -3.33
N ARG A 36 4.65 -6.32 -3.67
CA ARG A 36 5.66 -7.35 -3.37
C ARG A 36 5.78 -7.66 -1.87
N ILE A 37 5.60 -6.66 -1.01
CA ILE A 37 5.69 -6.81 0.44
C ILE A 37 4.37 -7.35 1.02
N TYR A 38 3.24 -6.78 0.63
CA TYR A 38 1.94 -6.97 1.27
C TYR A 38 0.99 -7.92 0.51
N HIS A 39 1.43 -8.55 -0.58
CA HIS A 39 0.64 -9.60 -1.24
C HIS A 39 0.29 -10.70 -0.21
N PRO A 40 -0.93 -11.26 -0.24
CA PRO A 40 -1.33 -12.31 0.71
C PRO A 40 -0.41 -13.55 0.69
N ASP A 41 0.22 -13.82 -0.47
CA ASP A 41 1.21 -14.91 -0.65
C ASP A 41 2.66 -14.47 -0.40
N SER A 42 2.89 -13.21 -0.01
CA SER A 42 4.24 -12.72 0.24
C SER A 42 4.79 -13.31 1.55
N PRO A 43 6.05 -13.77 1.59
CA PRO A 43 6.67 -14.25 2.82
C PRO A 43 6.78 -13.16 3.89
N PHE A 44 6.76 -11.87 3.51
CA PHE A 44 6.92 -10.73 4.42
C PHE A 44 5.71 -10.48 5.33
N CYS A 45 4.52 -10.99 4.99
CA CYS A 45 3.32 -10.84 5.82
C CYS A 45 2.83 -12.17 6.41
N ARG A 46 3.68 -13.21 6.41
CA ARG A 46 3.29 -14.54 6.93
C ARG A 46 2.96 -14.54 8.42
N GLU A 47 3.57 -13.62 9.17
CA GLU A 47 3.31 -13.42 10.61
C GLU A 47 1.98 -12.71 10.89
N ASP A 48 1.40 -12.04 9.89
CA ASP A 48 0.09 -11.41 10.01
C ASP A 48 -1.05 -12.42 9.81
N SER A 49 -2.12 -12.23 10.60
CA SER A 49 -3.39 -12.93 10.40
C SER A 49 -3.89 -12.75 8.94
N PRO A 50 -4.55 -13.77 8.36
CA PRO A 50 -5.09 -13.69 7.00
C PRO A 50 -5.96 -12.45 6.75
N GLU A 51 -6.78 -12.07 7.74
CA GLU A 51 -7.62 -10.87 7.67
C GLU A 51 -6.79 -9.60 7.54
N LYS A 52 -5.74 -9.43 8.37
CA LYS A 52 -4.84 -8.26 8.30
C LYS A 52 -4.14 -8.16 6.95
N ARG A 53 -3.67 -9.29 6.41
CA ARG A 53 -3.08 -9.34 5.06
C ARG A 53 -4.05 -8.86 4.01
N HIS A 54 -5.28 -9.38 4.04
CA HIS A 54 -6.30 -9.04 3.08
C HIS A 54 -6.69 -7.56 3.17
N THR A 55 -6.94 -7.05 4.37
CA THR A 55 -7.29 -5.63 4.60
C THR A 55 -6.18 -4.70 4.13
N ARG A 56 -4.91 -4.99 4.43
CA ARG A 56 -3.77 -4.16 3.98
C ARG A 56 -3.65 -4.18 2.45
N PHE A 57 -3.76 -5.35 1.83
CA PHE A 57 -3.68 -5.48 0.37
C PHE A 57 -4.83 -4.75 -0.35
N GLN A 58 -6.06 -4.86 0.18
CA GLN A 58 -7.21 -4.11 -0.31
C GLN A 58 -6.98 -2.59 -0.22
N ALA A 59 -6.47 -2.11 0.90
CA ALA A 59 -6.19 -0.68 1.09
C ALA A 59 -5.13 -0.15 0.13
N ILE A 60 -4.07 -0.94 -0.13
CA ILE A 60 -3.03 -0.59 -1.13
C ILE A 60 -3.63 -0.49 -2.53
N THR A 61 -4.48 -1.44 -2.92
CA THR A 61 -5.14 -1.44 -4.23
C THR A 61 -6.08 -0.25 -4.38
N ALA A 62 -6.93 0.01 -3.37
CA ALA A 62 -7.84 1.15 -3.36
C ALA A 62 -7.09 2.50 -3.42
N ALA A 63 -5.98 2.63 -2.69
CA ALA A 63 -5.12 3.81 -2.73
C ALA A 63 -4.50 4.01 -4.13
N TYR A 64 -4.05 2.94 -4.77
CA TYR A 64 -3.52 3.00 -6.14
C TYR A 64 -4.57 3.49 -7.14
N ASP A 65 -5.78 2.93 -7.08
CA ASP A 65 -6.87 3.33 -7.97
C ASP A 65 -7.24 4.82 -7.78
N ALA A 66 -7.30 5.30 -6.53
CA ALA A 66 -7.57 6.70 -6.22
C ALA A 66 -6.48 7.67 -6.71
N LEU A 67 -5.20 7.26 -6.65
CA LEU A 67 -4.08 8.08 -7.09
C LEU A 67 -3.91 8.07 -8.62
N ARG A 68 -4.19 6.95 -9.28
CA ARG A 68 -3.99 6.81 -10.73
C ARG A 68 -5.12 7.42 -11.58
N SER A 69 -6.31 7.63 -10.99
CA SER A 69 -7.46 8.26 -11.65
C SER A 69 -7.42 9.80 -11.64
N ARG A 70 -6.33 10.38 -11.14
CA ARG A 70 -6.09 11.83 -11.08
C ARG A 70 -5.31 12.28 -12.32
#